data_AF-A0A832XQL8-F1
#
_entry.id   AF-A0A832XQL8-F1
#
_cell.length_a   1.000
_cell.length_b   1.000
_cell.length_c   1.000
_cell.angle_alpha   90.00
_cell.angle_beta   90.00
_cell.angle_gamma   90.00
#
_symmetry.space_group_name_H-M   'P 1'
#
loop_
_entity.id
_entity.type
_entity.pdbx_description
1 polymer ?
#
loop_
_entity_poly.entity_id
_entity_poly.type
_entity_poly.pdbx_seq_one_letter_code
_entity_poly.pdbx_strand_id
1 'polypeptide(L)'
;MAVIPKDGFLYFLRDRDYRSGDISPYVKIGLTNADRPVKERVDEHQTGNPRQVFSAHEFQVNAVDTAETHLHHLWASTRVHGEWFLMDDAQVQTAIQQAKDLNDLIANNFSNFNSVKLLKSTNSNGKSRAGTQAEIDLLKLVLDTKKAHVLASAKSKLFNERIRKLMGINQGIDGVCSFQIKTTKEAIDKTKIQKDHPQLVAKYISKSTNLSGSFKAEYVNPQLRGLDEPLDAEIKAEIKAQTGGNDPANYSKSILKRSKLIERTHLEYLESLGEESSLAISLDLLTSQVKASIGDYDNVEGLGSWIRADKESESIDWKQFGIDNPKVIAANMKPEKQSVAMVVKPYRAYPI
;
A
#
# COMPACT_ATOMS: atom_id res chain seq x y z
N MET A 1 0.92 -4.60 0.16
CA MET A 1 2.19 -3.87 0.16
C MET A 1 3.22 -4.70 -0.60
N ALA A 2 3.98 -4.10 -1.53
CA ALA A 2 5.10 -4.78 -2.18
C ALA A 2 6.38 -4.53 -1.36
N VAL A 3 7.24 -5.54 -1.24
CA VAL A 3 8.55 -5.40 -0.62
C VAL A 3 9.46 -4.67 -1.61
N ILE A 4 10.04 -3.55 -1.18
CA ILE A 4 10.94 -2.75 -1.99
C ILE A 4 12.33 -2.82 -1.36
N PRO A 5 13.26 -3.58 -1.96
CA PRO A 5 14.67 -3.55 -1.59
C PRO A 5 15.22 -2.12 -1.64
N LYS A 6 15.44 -1.54 -0.46
CA LYS A 6 15.97 -0.19 -0.27
C LYS A 6 16.60 -0.14 1.11
N ASP A 7 17.92 -0.01 1.14
CA ASP A 7 18.66 0.09 2.38
C ASP A 7 18.37 1.43 3.08
N GLY A 8 18.35 1.40 4.41
CA GLY A 8 18.21 2.58 5.24
C GLY A 8 18.32 2.25 6.71
N PHE A 9 18.19 3.27 7.56
CA PHE A 9 18.15 3.08 9.01
C PHE A 9 16.72 3.20 9.50
N LEU A 10 16.29 2.21 10.28
CA LEU A 10 15.09 2.27 11.09
C LEU A 10 15.50 2.72 12.49
N TYR A 11 14.78 3.68 13.08
CA TYR A 11 15.08 4.21 14.40
C TYR A 11 13.84 4.32 15.29
N PHE A 12 14.11 4.26 16.59
CA PHE A 12 13.16 4.41 17.69
C PHE A 12 13.64 5.58 18.53
N LEU A 13 13.02 6.75 18.37
CA LEU A 13 13.37 7.92 19.19
C LEU A 13 12.50 8.00 20.42
N ARG A 14 13.08 8.45 21.51
CA ARG A 14 12.39 8.85 22.74
C ARG A 14 12.79 10.25 23.16
N ASP A 15 12.05 10.80 24.10
CA ASP A 15 12.30 12.10 24.66
C ASP A 15 12.40 12.07 26.20
N ARG A 16 13.42 12.74 26.72
CA ARG A 16 13.69 12.86 28.17
C ARG A 16 13.50 14.30 28.63
N ASP A 17 12.88 14.47 29.79
CA ASP A 17 12.82 15.77 30.45
C ASP A 17 14.20 16.22 30.94
N TYR A 18 14.65 17.43 30.61
CA TYR A 18 15.95 17.93 31.08
C TYR A 18 16.00 18.19 32.58
N ARG A 19 14.87 18.45 33.24
CA ARG A 19 14.82 18.81 34.67
C ARG A 19 14.63 17.59 35.54
N SER A 20 13.67 16.72 35.22
CA SER A 20 13.38 15.52 36.00
C SER A 20 14.18 14.29 35.58
N GLY A 21 14.64 14.24 34.33
CA GLY A 21 15.24 13.04 33.74
C GLY A 21 14.22 11.98 33.31
N ASP A 22 12.91 12.25 33.44
CA ASP A 22 11.86 11.30 33.08
C ASP A 22 11.76 11.12 31.57
N ILE A 23 11.75 9.85 31.15
CA ILE A 23 11.54 9.46 29.75
C ILE A 23 10.03 9.40 29.50
N SER A 24 9.55 10.07 28.45
CA SER A 24 8.13 10.00 28.12
C SER A 24 7.76 8.61 27.57
N PRO A 25 6.49 8.21 27.68
CA PRO A 25 6.02 6.93 27.14
C PRO A 25 5.82 6.99 25.61
N TYR A 26 6.12 8.12 24.97
CA TYR A 26 6.02 8.25 23.52
C TYR A 26 7.30 7.80 22.83
N VAL A 27 7.12 6.96 21.83
CA VAL A 27 8.20 6.47 20.97
C VAL A 27 7.88 6.84 19.53
N LYS A 28 8.86 7.42 18.84
CA LYS A 28 8.78 7.65 17.41
C LYS A 28 9.41 6.47 16.67
N ILE A 29 8.66 5.83 15.79
CA ILE A 29 9.19 4.81 14.87
C ILE A 29 9.33 5.47 13.50
N GLY A 30 10.56 5.70 13.05
CA GLY A 30 10.82 6.41 11.81
C GLY A 30 11.99 5.83 11.01
N LEU A 31 12.16 6.33 9.78
CA LEU A 31 13.26 5.95 8.91
C LEU A 31 14.15 7.10 8.46
N THR A 32 15.32 6.74 7.93
CA THR A 32 16.19 7.60 7.12
C THR A 32 16.92 6.77 6.06
N ASN A 33 17.43 7.43 5.02
CA ASN A 33 18.20 6.77 3.96
C ASN A 33 19.56 6.28 4.50
N ALA A 34 20.15 5.30 3.82
CA ALA A 34 21.42 4.69 4.23
C ALA A 34 22.62 5.65 4.25
N ASP A 35 22.60 6.69 3.41
CA ASP A 35 23.63 7.73 3.33
C ASP A 35 23.45 8.84 4.37
N ARG A 36 22.40 8.76 5.20
CA ARG A 36 22.00 9.81 6.12
C ARG A 36 21.98 9.31 7.56
N PRO A 37 22.91 9.75 8.43
CA PRO A 37 22.97 9.34 9.83
C PRO A 37 21.69 9.63 10.62
N VAL A 38 21.31 8.72 11.52
CA VAL A 38 20.17 8.92 12.43
C VAL A 38 20.38 10.12 13.34
N LYS A 39 21.63 10.45 13.70
CA LYS A 39 21.97 11.66 14.45
C LYS A 39 21.39 12.93 13.81
N GLU A 40 21.43 13.06 12.49
CA GLU A 40 20.85 14.23 11.82
C GLU A 40 19.34 14.32 12.02
N ARG A 41 18.64 13.17 12.02
CA ARG A 41 17.20 13.11 12.33
C ARG A 41 16.92 13.47 13.78
N VAL A 42 17.77 13.04 14.71
CA VAL A 42 17.70 13.44 16.11
C VAL A 42 17.85 14.96 16.24
N ASP A 43 18.84 15.57 15.58
CA ASP A 43 19.08 17.01 15.61
C ASP A 43 17.89 17.81 15.01
N GLU A 44 17.31 17.32 13.90
CA GLU A 44 16.09 17.90 13.30
C GLU A 44 14.90 17.85 14.26
N HIS A 45 14.69 16.71 14.93
CA HIS A 45 13.61 16.57 15.92
C HIS A 45 13.89 17.31 17.23
N GLN A 46 15.15 17.58 17.55
CA GLN A 46 15.56 18.35 18.72
C GLN A 46 15.31 19.86 18.54
N THR A 47 15.39 20.37 17.31
CA THR A 47 15.27 21.80 17.02
C THR A 47 13.91 22.35 17.49
N GLY A 48 13.93 23.21 18.52
CA GLY A 48 12.73 23.79 19.14
C GLY A 48 11.99 22.88 20.12
N ASN A 49 12.49 21.66 20.38
CA ASN A 49 11.90 20.74 21.34
C ASN A 49 12.43 21.03 22.77
N PRO A 50 11.57 21.29 23.77
CA PRO A 50 11.99 21.55 25.14
C PRO A 50 12.47 20.30 25.89
N ARG A 51 12.35 19.11 25.29
CA ARG A 51 12.80 17.82 25.84
C ARG A 51 13.97 17.29 25.00
N GLN A 52 14.85 16.50 25.63
CA GLN A 52 15.99 15.89 24.96
C GLN A 52 15.50 14.73 24.09
N VAL A 53 15.58 14.86 22.77
CA VAL A 53 15.34 13.75 21.84
C VAL A 53 16.62 12.91 21.75
N PHE A 54 16.47 11.59 21.84
CA PHE A 54 17.58 10.65 21.67
C PHE A 54 17.12 9.38 20.98
N SER A 55 18.05 8.71 20.30
CA SER A 55 17.83 7.40 19.70
C SER A 55 17.89 6.33 20.79
N ALA A 56 16.76 5.68 21.07
CA ALA A 56 16.70 4.55 21.99
C ALA A 56 17.18 3.26 21.31
N HIS A 57 16.94 3.14 19.99
CA HIS A 57 17.48 2.09 19.16
C HIS A 57 17.52 2.53 17.71
N GLU A 58 18.54 2.10 16.97
CA GLU A 58 18.63 2.27 15.53
C GLU A 58 19.44 1.13 14.93
N PHE A 59 19.07 0.71 13.72
CA PHE A 59 19.81 -0.31 12.97
C PHE A 59 19.52 -0.20 11.48
N GLN A 60 20.44 -0.70 10.68
CA GLN A 60 20.28 -0.76 9.23
C GLN A 60 19.35 -1.91 8.83
N VAL A 61 18.50 -1.66 7.84
CA VAL A 61 17.57 -2.64 7.26
C VAL A 61 17.62 -2.59 5.74
N ASN A 62 17.28 -3.71 5.08
CA ASN A 62 17.39 -3.87 3.62
C ASN A 62 16.15 -3.43 2.82
N ALA A 63 15.05 -3.13 3.51
CA ALA A 63 13.80 -2.65 2.93
C ALA A 63 13.14 -1.65 3.89
N VAL A 64 13.78 -0.49 4.06
CA VAL A 64 13.45 0.46 5.12
C VAL A 64 12.02 0.98 5.06
N ASP A 65 11.51 1.29 3.86
CA ASP A 65 10.14 1.77 3.67
C ASP A 65 9.11 0.67 4.03
N THR A 66 9.43 -0.59 3.70
CA THR A 66 8.61 -1.77 4.03
C THR A 66 8.59 -2.01 5.54
N ALA A 67 9.75 -1.95 6.20
CA ALA A 67 9.87 -2.18 7.64
C ALA A 67 9.13 -1.12 8.46
N GLU A 68 9.31 0.16 8.14
CA GLU A 68 8.61 1.25 8.82
C GLU A 68 7.09 1.14 8.62
N THR A 69 6.64 1.01 7.37
CA THR A 69 5.20 0.90 7.06
C THR A 69 4.57 -0.29 7.78
N HIS A 70 5.28 -1.42 7.84
CA HIS A 70 4.79 -2.60 8.53
C HIS A 70 4.62 -2.35 10.04
N LEU A 71 5.63 -1.79 10.71
CA LEU A 71 5.53 -1.45 12.13
C LEU A 71 4.41 -0.44 12.41
N HIS A 72 4.23 0.55 11.53
CA HIS A 72 3.14 1.52 11.65
C HIS A 72 1.77 0.88 11.59
N HIS A 73 1.58 -0.18 10.79
CA HIS A 73 0.34 -0.96 10.76
C HIS A 73 0.20 -1.88 11.96
N LEU A 74 1.28 -2.57 12.34
CA LEU A 74 1.28 -3.54 13.43
C LEU A 74 0.97 -2.88 14.79
N TRP A 75 1.46 -1.65 14.99
CA TRP A 75 1.27 -0.86 16.20
C TRP A 75 0.29 0.31 15.99
N ALA A 76 -0.58 0.25 14.97
CA ALA A 76 -1.48 1.33 14.63
C ALA A 76 -2.43 1.72 15.78
N SER A 77 -2.81 0.76 16.64
CA SER A 77 -3.69 0.98 17.79
C SER A 77 -3.04 1.79 18.92
N THR A 78 -1.70 1.76 19.03
CA THR A 78 -0.93 2.56 19.99
C THR A 78 -0.37 3.85 19.37
N ARG A 79 -0.50 4.02 18.05
CA ARG A 79 -0.09 5.23 17.32
C ARG A 79 -0.98 6.40 17.69
N VAL A 80 -0.39 7.49 18.19
CA VAL A 80 -1.14 8.66 18.68
C VAL A 80 -1.21 9.80 17.67
N HIS A 81 -0.11 10.09 16.98
CA HIS A 81 -0.05 11.17 16.00
C HIS A 81 1.21 11.06 15.15
N GLY A 82 1.11 11.28 13.83
CA GLY A 82 2.28 11.24 12.96
C GLY A 82 2.98 9.90 13.10
N GLU A 83 4.25 9.88 13.46
CA GLU A 83 5.05 8.65 13.68
C GLU A 83 5.24 8.30 15.16
N TRP A 84 4.45 8.90 16.06
CA TRP A 84 4.56 8.71 17.50
C TRP A 84 3.54 7.70 18.01
N PHE A 85 3.99 6.84 18.91
CA PHE A 85 3.27 5.73 19.53
C PHE A 85 3.35 5.84 21.04
N LEU A 86 2.28 5.52 21.75
CA LEU A 86 2.27 5.37 23.20
C LEU A 86 2.60 3.92 23.55
N MET A 87 3.83 3.66 23.98
CA MET A 87 4.33 2.31 24.20
C MET A 87 5.17 2.21 25.46
N ASP A 88 4.98 1.14 26.22
CA ASP A 88 5.89 0.79 27.32
C ASP A 88 7.20 0.18 26.80
N ASP A 89 8.16 -0.04 27.70
CA ASP A 89 9.47 -0.57 27.35
C ASP A 89 9.41 -1.97 26.75
N ALA A 90 8.49 -2.83 27.22
CA ALA A 90 8.33 -4.17 26.71
C ALA A 90 7.79 -4.16 25.27
N GLN A 91 6.78 -3.33 25.01
CA GLN A 91 6.22 -3.13 23.67
C GLN A 91 7.27 -2.58 22.70
N VAL A 92 8.13 -1.66 23.13
CA VAL A 92 9.21 -1.13 22.28
C VAL A 92 10.23 -2.22 21.96
N GLN A 93 10.61 -3.05 22.93
CA GLN A 93 11.50 -4.19 22.64
C GLN A 93 10.84 -5.20 21.68
N THR A 94 9.53 -5.46 21.83
CA THR A 94 8.78 -6.30 20.88
C THR A 94 8.80 -5.70 19.47
N ALA A 95 8.55 -4.40 19.31
CA ALA A 95 8.57 -3.74 18.00
C ALA A 95 9.96 -3.77 17.35
N ILE A 96 11.03 -3.57 18.14
CA ILE A 96 12.42 -3.71 17.69
C ILE A 96 12.67 -5.12 17.18
N GLN A 97 12.27 -6.14 17.94
CA GLN A 97 12.46 -7.53 17.56
C GLN A 97 11.67 -7.88 16.29
N GLN A 98 10.41 -7.47 16.18
CA GLN A 98 9.59 -7.67 14.99
C GLN A 98 10.21 -7.06 13.73
N ALA A 99 10.84 -5.89 13.85
CA ALA A 99 11.54 -5.28 12.71
C ALA A 99 12.84 -6.02 12.34
N LYS A 100 13.57 -6.57 13.33
CA LYS A 100 14.74 -7.43 13.06
C LYS A 100 14.32 -8.73 12.37
N ASP A 101 13.30 -9.39 12.89
CA ASP A 101 12.77 -10.64 12.30
C ASP A 101 12.28 -10.41 10.87
N LEU A 102 11.58 -9.29 10.62
CA LEU A 102 11.17 -8.90 9.27
C LEU A 102 12.39 -8.63 8.38
N ASN A 103 13.40 -7.92 8.87
CA ASN A 103 14.60 -7.64 8.10
C ASN A 103 15.32 -8.93 7.71
N ASP A 104 15.49 -9.86 8.64
CA ASP A 104 16.11 -11.17 8.40
C ASP A 104 15.29 -11.99 7.40
N LEU A 105 13.96 -11.99 7.52
CA LEU A 105 13.07 -12.64 6.56
C LEU A 105 13.24 -12.07 5.14
N ILE A 106 13.32 -10.75 5.01
CA ILE A 106 13.53 -10.08 3.70
C ILE A 106 14.94 -10.39 3.18
N ALA A 107 15.96 -10.31 4.02
CA ALA A 107 17.36 -10.60 3.65
C ALA A 107 17.51 -12.04 3.14
N ASN A 108 16.88 -13.01 3.81
CA ASN A 108 16.84 -14.41 3.39
C ASN A 108 16.13 -14.64 2.05
N ASN A 109 15.38 -13.65 1.55
CA ASN A 109 14.67 -13.69 0.28
C ASN A 109 15.24 -12.73 -0.78
N PHE A 110 16.31 -12.01 -0.47
CA PHE A 110 16.85 -10.96 -1.31
C PHE A 110 17.32 -11.47 -2.68
N SER A 111 17.88 -12.68 -2.71
CA SER A 111 18.29 -13.36 -3.94
C SER A 111 17.10 -13.59 -4.89
N ASN A 112 15.92 -13.91 -4.38
CA ASN A 112 14.72 -14.11 -5.18
C ASN A 112 14.27 -12.80 -5.84
N PHE A 113 14.29 -11.67 -5.11
CA PHE A 113 13.97 -10.37 -5.69
C PHE A 113 14.95 -9.96 -6.79
N ASN A 114 16.25 -10.19 -6.59
CA ASN A 114 17.28 -9.92 -7.60
C ASN A 114 17.08 -10.81 -8.84
N SER A 115 16.81 -12.10 -8.65
CA SER A 115 16.49 -13.03 -9.73
C SER A 115 15.25 -12.56 -10.51
N VAL A 116 14.17 -12.19 -9.82
CA VAL A 116 12.95 -11.68 -10.47
C VAL A 116 13.20 -10.38 -11.23
N LYS A 117 14.01 -9.47 -10.67
CA LYS A 117 14.39 -8.23 -11.35
C LYS A 117 15.18 -8.50 -12.62
N LEU A 118 16.15 -9.43 -12.58
CA LEU A 118 16.91 -9.85 -13.75
C LEU A 118 16.01 -10.51 -14.79
N LEU A 119 15.17 -11.48 -14.38
CA LEU A 119 14.27 -12.21 -15.26
C LEU A 119 13.29 -11.28 -15.97
N LYS A 120 12.77 -10.24 -15.30
CA LYS A 120 11.92 -9.21 -15.93
C LYS A 120 12.57 -8.52 -17.13
N SER A 121 13.89 -8.52 -17.20
CA SER A 121 14.70 -7.92 -18.27
C SER A 121 15.29 -8.95 -19.24
N THR A 122 14.88 -10.22 -19.15
CA THR A 122 15.37 -11.31 -19.99
C THR A 122 14.22 -12.06 -20.66
N ASN A 123 14.33 -12.27 -21.98
CA ASN A 123 13.40 -13.12 -22.74
C ASN A 123 13.31 -14.52 -22.11
N SER A 124 12.12 -15.09 -22.08
CA SER A 124 11.95 -16.51 -21.74
C SER A 124 12.45 -17.40 -22.88
N ASN A 125 12.78 -18.65 -22.57
CA ASN A 125 13.52 -19.54 -23.45
C ASN A 125 12.63 -20.36 -24.40
N GLY A 126 11.31 -20.16 -24.37
CA GLY A 126 10.34 -20.91 -25.21
C GLY A 126 10.05 -22.33 -24.74
N LYS A 127 10.63 -22.77 -23.61
CA LYS A 127 10.52 -24.15 -23.11
C LYS A 127 9.63 -24.24 -21.89
N SER A 128 9.08 -25.42 -21.70
CA SER A 128 8.31 -25.82 -20.52
C SER A 128 8.98 -26.99 -19.82
N ARG A 129 8.79 -27.10 -18.50
CA ARG A 129 9.22 -28.28 -17.72
C ARG A 129 8.17 -28.65 -16.66
N ALA A 130 8.28 -29.86 -16.12
CA ALA A 130 7.53 -30.24 -14.92
C ALA A 130 8.05 -29.49 -13.69
N GLY A 131 7.13 -29.06 -12.82
CA GLY A 131 7.45 -28.55 -11.49
C GLY A 131 7.89 -29.68 -10.55
N THR A 132 8.82 -29.37 -9.66
CA THR A 132 9.17 -30.28 -8.56
C THR A 132 8.11 -30.22 -7.47
N GLN A 133 8.05 -31.26 -6.61
CA GLN A 133 7.10 -31.28 -5.50
C GLN A 133 7.26 -30.07 -4.57
N ALA A 134 8.50 -29.66 -4.28
CA ALA A 134 8.79 -28.48 -3.45
C ALA A 134 8.25 -27.18 -4.07
N GLU A 135 8.36 -27.02 -5.38
CA GLU A 135 7.82 -25.87 -6.09
C GLU A 135 6.28 -25.85 -6.10
N ILE A 136 5.67 -27.02 -6.27
CA ILE A 136 4.20 -27.16 -6.24
C ILE A 136 3.68 -26.84 -4.83
N ASP A 137 4.36 -27.32 -3.79
CA ASP A 137 3.98 -27.03 -2.40
C ASP A 137 4.20 -25.56 -2.05
N LEU A 138 5.23 -24.91 -2.61
CA LEU A 138 5.41 -23.47 -2.53
C LEU A 138 4.23 -22.71 -3.16
N LEU A 139 3.73 -23.14 -4.33
CA LEU A 139 2.55 -22.52 -4.93
C LEU A 139 1.31 -22.69 -4.06
N LYS A 140 1.12 -23.85 -3.43
CA LYS A 140 0.02 -24.06 -2.47
C LYS A 140 0.12 -23.09 -1.30
N LEU A 141 1.32 -22.87 -0.76
CA LEU A 141 1.56 -21.91 0.32
C LEU A 141 1.25 -20.47 -0.12
N VAL A 142 1.58 -20.08 -1.36
CA VAL A 142 1.16 -18.80 -1.96
C VAL A 142 -0.36 -18.70 -1.99
N LEU A 143 -1.05 -19.75 -2.45
CA LEU A 143 -2.51 -19.76 -2.54
C LEU A 143 -3.17 -19.61 -1.15
N ASP A 144 -2.70 -20.35 -0.15
CA ASP A 144 -3.26 -20.28 1.20
C ASP A 144 -2.99 -18.93 1.87
N THR A 145 -1.78 -18.38 1.71
CA THR A 145 -1.44 -17.01 2.15
C THR A 145 -2.32 -15.98 1.45
N LYS A 146 -2.61 -16.17 0.17
CA LYS A 146 -3.49 -15.28 -0.61
C LYS A 146 -4.94 -15.35 -0.12
N LYS A 147 -5.45 -16.52 0.24
CA LYS A 147 -6.78 -16.66 0.85
C LYS A 147 -6.85 -15.91 2.17
N ALA A 148 -5.86 -16.11 3.05
CA ALA A 148 -5.77 -15.40 4.31
C ALA A 148 -5.70 -13.87 4.11
N HIS A 149 -4.88 -13.39 3.17
CA HIS A 149 -4.77 -11.97 2.87
C HIS A 149 -6.10 -11.38 2.36
N VAL A 150 -6.85 -12.10 1.53
CA VAL A 150 -8.18 -11.66 1.08
C VAL A 150 -9.12 -11.46 2.25
N LEU A 151 -9.12 -12.37 3.24
CA LEU A 151 -9.93 -12.25 4.44
C LEU A 151 -9.49 -11.08 5.32
N ALA A 152 -8.18 -10.93 5.57
CA ALA A 152 -7.65 -9.83 6.38
C ALA A 152 -7.94 -8.46 5.75
N SER A 153 -7.72 -8.31 4.44
CA SER A 153 -8.04 -7.08 3.71
C SER A 153 -9.54 -6.79 3.69
N ALA A 154 -10.38 -7.83 3.62
CA ALA A 154 -11.83 -7.68 3.74
C ALA A 154 -12.27 -7.19 5.13
N LYS A 155 -11.62 -7.64 6.22
CA LYS A 155 -11.87 -7.13 7.58
C LYS A 155 -11.52 -5.64 7.69
N SER A 156 -10.33 -5.22 7.23
CA SER A 156 -9.95 -3.80 7.19
C SER A 156 -10.95 -2.97 6.38
N LYS A 157 -11.39 -3.51 5.23
CA LYS A 157 -12.42 -2.88 4.41
C LYS A 157 -13.76 -2.77 5.14
N LEU A 158 -14.22 -3.81 5.82
CA LEU A 158 -15.46 -3.78 6.60
C LEU A 158 -15.47 -2.61 7.59
N PHE A 159 -14.40 -2.46 8.39
CA PHE A 159 -14.32 -1.36 9.35
C PHE A 159 -14.22 0.01 8.66
N ASN A 160 -13.52 0.11 7.53
CA ASN A 160 -13.50 1.32 6.72
C ASN A 160 -14.91 1.72 6.24
N GLU A 161 -15.68 0.78 5.69
CA GLU A 161 -17.05 1.02 5.22
C GLU A 161 -18.01 1.33 6.37
N ARG A 162 -17.82 0.72 7.55
CA ARG A 162 -18.56 1.07 8.78
C ARG A 162 -18.27 2.50 9.22
N ILE A 163 -17.01 2.93 9.21
CA ILE A 163 -16.63 4.33 9.50
C ILE A 163 -17.28 5.27 8.47
N ARG A 164 -17.27 4.91 7.19
CA ARG A 164 -17.93 5.69 6.13
C ARG A 164 -19.44 5.80 6.36
N LYS A 165 -20.10 4.71 6.74
CA LYS A 165 -21.53 4.72 7.11
C LYS A 165 -21.78 5.65 8.31
N LEU A 166 -20.97 5.54 9.37
CA LEU A 166 -21.09 6.35 10.59
C LEU A 166 -20.81 7.84 10.33
N MET A 167 -19.91 8.16 9.39
CA MET A 167 -19.64 9.54 8.97
C MET A 167 -20.86 10.18 8.30
N GLY A 168 -21.68 9.38 7.60
CA GLY A 168 -22.89 9.86 6.93
C GLY A 168 -22.58 10.98 5.93
N ILE A 169 -23.30 12.11 6.06
CA ILE A 169 -23.13 13.31 5.23
C ILE A 169 -22.26 14.40 5.90
N ASN A 170 -21.48 14.04 6.91
CA ASN A 170 -20.56 14.95 7.58
C ASN A 170 -19.22 15.02 6.85
N GLN A 171 -18.53 16.16 6.98
CA GLN A 171 -17.19 16.39 6.40
C GLN A 171 -16.05 15.69 7.17
N GLY A 172 -16.29 14.46 7.62
CA GLY A 172 -15.37 13.69 8.44
C GLY A 172 -15.84 13.54 9.88
N ILE A 173 -15.05 12.79 10.65
CA ILE A 173 -15.25 12.52 12.06
C ILE A 173 -13.99 12.97 12.78
N ASP A 174 -14.14 13.83 13.79
CA ASP A 174 -13.02 14.38 14.55
C ASP A 174 -12.09 13.24 15.04
N GLY A 175 -10.79 13.35 14.81
CA GLY A 175 -9.81 12.35 15.23
C GLY A 175 -9.89 10.96 14.56
N VAL A 176 -10.83 10.70 13.64
CA VAL A 176 -11.04 9.36 13.04
C VAL A 176 -10.91 9.38 11.52
N CYS A 177 -11.59 10.27 10.82
CA CYS A 177 -11.50 10.35 9.36
C CYS A 177 -11.68 11.78 8.86
N SER A 178 -11.11 12.06 7.69
CA SER A 178 -11.20 13.35 7.02
C SER A 178 -11.92 13.23 5.69
N PHE A 179 -12.69 14.27 5.38
CA PHE A 179 -13.28 14.48 4.07
C PHE A 179 -12.30 15.19 3.15
N GLN A 180 -12.04 14.62 1.98
CA GLN A 180 -11.17 15.22 0.97
C GLN A 180 -11.92 15.37 -0.34
N ILE A 181 -11.98 16.60 -0.85
CA ILE A 181 -12.42 16.87 -2.22
C ILE A 181 -11.26 16.54 -3.15
N LYS A 182 -11.52 15.62 -4.08
CA LYS A 182 -10.62 15.28 -5.17
C LYS A 182 -11.12 15.99 -6.43
N THR A 183 -10.28 16.86 -6.98
CA THR A 183 -10.58 17.57 -8.22
C THR A 183 -9.87 16.88 -9.37
N THR A 184 -10.66 16.27 -10.25
CA THR A 184 -10.18 15.84 -11.57
C THR A 184 -10.25 17.03 -12.48
N LYS A 185 -9.11 17.65 -12.75
CA LYS A 185 -9.00 18.79 -13.68
C LYS A 185 -9.55 18.42 -15.04
N GLU A 186 -9.94 19.46 -15.78
CA GLU A 186 -10.27 19.32 -17.20
C GLU A 186 -9.16 18.57 -17.92
N ALA A 187 -9.56 17.58 -18.72
CA ALA A 187 -8.63 16.73 -19.43
C ALA A 187 -9.19 16.39 -20.81
N ILE A 188 -8.30 16.23 -21.77
CA ILE A 188 -8.66 15.84 -23.13
C ILE A 188 -9.36 14.47 -23.12
N ASP A 189 -10.46 14.36 -23.85
CA ASP A 189 -11.15 13.10 -24.07
C ASP A 189 -10.44 12.28 -25.14
N LYS A 190 -9.32 11.67 -24.74
CA LYS A 190 -8.47 10.84 -25.61
C LYS A 190 -9.28 9.78 -26.37
N THR A 191 -10.21 9.13 -25.68
CA THR A 191 -11.05 8.08 -26.27
C THR A 191 -11.96 8.62 -27.35
N LYS A 192 -12.59 9.78 -27.12
CA LYS A 192 -13.43 10.44 -28.11
C LYS A 192 -12.61 10.92 -29.31
N ILE A 193 -11.46 11.55 -29.08
CA ILE A 193 -10.57 12.01 -30.16
C ILE A 193 -10.07 10.85 -31.02
N GLN A 194 -9.67 9.73 -30.40
CA GLN A 194 -9.26 8.53 -31.13
C GLN A 194 -10.38 7.96 -32.00
N LYS A 195 -11.62 8.01 -31.51
CA LYS A 195 -12.79 7.53 -32.22
C LYS A 195 -13.20 8.46 -33.37
N ASP A 196 -13.24 9.77 -33.12
CA ASP A 196 -13.81 10.76 -34.03
C ASP A 196 -12.76 11.30 -35.04
N HIS A 197 -11.46 11.22 -34.69
CA HIS A 197 -10.35 11.72 -35.49
C HIS A 197 -9.19 10.72 -35.66
N PRO A 198 -9.46 9.45 -36.05
CA PRO A 198 -8.44 8.40 -36.09
C PRO A 198 -7.28 8.73 -37.05
N GLN A 199 -7.55 9.37 -38.19
CA GLN A 199 -6.51 9.74 -39.15
C GLN A 199 -5.59 10.86 -38.68
N LEU A 200 -6.09 11.79 -37.84
CA LEU A 200 -5.26 12.83 -37.25
C LEU A 200 -4.36 12.23 -36.17
N VAL A 201 -4.92 11.38 -35.31
CA VAL A 201 -4.19 10.72 -34.23
C VAL A 201 -3.08 9.81 -34.76
N ALA A 202 -3.30 9.13 -35.89
CA ALA A 202 -2.33 8.22 -36.49
C ALA A 202 -0.94 8.84 -36.73
N LYS A 203 -0.87 10.15 -36.99
CA LYS A 203 0.39 10.89 -37.22
C LYS A 203 1.27 11.02 -35.97
N TYR A 204 0.70 10.79 -34.79
CA TYR A 204 1.35 10.97 -33.50
C TYR A 204 1.57 9.65 -32.76
N ILE A 205 1.30 8.52 -33.43
CA ILE A 205 1.58 7.20 -32.88
C ILE A 205 3.08 6.94 -33.03
N SER A 206 3.73 6.71 -31.90
CA SER A 206 5.07 6.18 -31.81
C SER A 206 5.00 4.70 -31.45
N LYS A 207 5.82 3.89 -32.12
CA LYS A 207 6.00 2.48 -31.80
C LYS A 207 7.24 2.32 -30.94
N SER A 208 7.12 1.55 -29.88
CA SER A 208 8.26 1.12 -29.08
C SER A 208 8.12 -0.36 -28.75
N THR A 209 9.26 -1.04 -28.72
CA THR A 209 9.33 -2.44 -28.33
C THR A 209 9.87 -2.50 -26.93
N ASN A 210 9.10 -3.12 -26.03
CA ASN A 210 9.51 -3.31 -24.64
C ASN A 210 9.31 -4.77 -24.27
N LEU A 211 10.28 -5.33 -23.54
CA LEU A 211 10.12 -6.65 -22.95
C LEU A 211 8.98 -6.62 -21.92
N SER A 212 8.00 -7.50 -22.09
CA SER A 212 6.82 -7.55 -21.23
C SER A 212 6.43 -9.00 -20.95
N GLY A 213 5.96 -9.25 -19.72
CA GLY A 213 5.44 -10.56 -19.34
C GLY A 213 4.72 -10.52 -17.98
N SER A 214 3.53 -11.10 -17.93
CA SER A 214 2.74 -11.24 -16.70
C SER A 214 2.79 -12.68 -16.22
N PHE A 215 3.15 -12.86 -14.94
CA PHE A 215 3.06 -14.17 -14.31
C PHE A 215 1.60 -14.58 -14.12
N LYS A 216 1.26 -15.77 -14.61
CA LYS A 216 -0.03 -16.43 -14.44
C LYS A 216 0.20 -17.71 -13.64
N ALA A 217 -0.13 -17.66 -12.36
CA ALA A 217 -0.06 -18.82 -11.48
C ALA A 217 -1.09 -19.88 -11.89
N GLU A 218 -0.76 -21.15 -11.64
CA GLU A 218 -1.64 -22.30 -11.88
C GLU A 218 -2.60 -22.53 -10.72
N TYR A 219 -3.36 -21.50 -10.37
CA TYR A 219 -4.48 -21.57 -9.44
C TYR A 219 -5.53 -20.51 -9.78
N VAL A 220 -6.76 -20.70 -9.31
CA VAL A 220 -7.82 -19.68 -9.41
C VAL A 220 -7.66 -18.67 -8.29
N ASN A 221 -7.62 -17.38 -8.64
CA ASN A 221 -7.53 -16.32 -7.64
C ASN A 221 -8.74 -16.36 -6.69
N PRO A 222 -8.51 -16.48 -5.37
CA PRO A 222 -9.61 -16.55 -4.42
C PRO A 222 -10.42 -15.25 -4.44
N GLN A 223 -11.74 -15.40 -4.31
CA GLN A 223 -12.68 -14.29 -4.19
C GLN A 223 -13.29 -14.31 -2.80
N LEU A 224 -13.49 -13.14 -2.19
CA LEU A 224 -14.03 -13.04 -0.83
C LEU A 224 -15.32 -13.84 -0.67
N ARG A 225 -16.30 -13.66 -1.57
CA ARG A 225 -17.57 -14.38 -1.52
C ARG A 225 -17.42 -15.90 -1.49
N GLY A 226 -16.40 -16.45 -2.15
CA GLY A 226 -16.13 -17.89 -2.14
C GLY A 226 -15.39 -18.39 -0.91
N LEU A 227 -14.76 -17.49 -0.15
CA LEU A 227 -14.05 -17.82 1.10
C LEU A 227 -14.92 -17.58 2.34
N ASP A 228 -15.69 -16.49 2.34
CA ASP A 228 -16.52 -16.03 3.45
C ASP A 228 -17.70 -15.20 2.90
N GLU A 229 -18.79 -15.90 2.57
CA GLU A 229 -20.02 -15.27 2.10
C GLU A 229 -20.68 -14.34 3.16
N PRO A 230 -20.72 -14.70 4.46
CA PRO A 230 -21.19 -13.78 5.50
C PRO A 230 -20.45 -12.44 5.52
N LEU A 231 -19.11 -12.44 5.48
CA LEU A 231 -18.32 -11.22 5.47
C LEU A 231 -18.54 -10.38 4.20
N ASP A 232 -18.63 -11.02 3.03
CA ASP A 232 -18.96 -10.34 1.77
C ASP A 232 -20.34 -9.66 1.83
N ALA A 233 -21.34 -10.37 2.36
CA ALA A 233 -22.69 -9.85 2.54
C ALA A 233 -22.73 -8.67 3.53
N GLU A 234 -21.97 -8.76 4.62
CA GLU A 234 -21.88 -7.70 5.62
C GLU A 234 -21.26 -6.41 5.04
N ILE A 235 -20.14 -6.52 4.31
CA ILE A 235 -19.53 -5.37 3.63
C ILE A 235 -20.52 -4.72 2.65
N LYS A 236 -21.26 -5.53 1.89
CA LYS A 236 -22.28 -5.01 0.96
C LYS A 236 -23.43 -4.31 1.69
N ALA A 237 -23.85 -4.83 2.85
CA ALA A 237 -24.87 -4.22 3.68
C ALA A 237 -24.40 -2.85 4.21
N GLU A 238 -23.15 -2.76 4.68
CA GLU A 238 -22.52 -1.51 5.11
C GLU A 238 -22.50 -0.47 3.98
N ILE A 239 -22.02 -0.86 2.79
CA ILE A 239 -21.98 0.01 1.61
C ILE A 239 -23.39 0.48 1.21
N LYS A 240 -24.37 -0.43 1.18
CA LYS A 240 -25.77 -0.10 0.83
C LYS A 240 -26.41 0.88 1.81
N ALA A 241 -26.00 0.83 3.08
CA ALA A 241 -26.51 1.70 4.14
C ALA A 241 -25.81 3.08 4.18
N GLN A 242 -24.80 3.32 3.35
CA GLN A 242 -24.10 4.61 3.29
C GLN A 242 -24.99 5.72 2.70
N THR A 243 -24.68 6.96 3.09
CA THR A 243 -25.32 8.19 2.57
C THR A 243 -24.24 9.11 1.99
N GLY A 244 -24.63 10.13 1.22
CA GLY A 244 -23.71 11.14 0.66
C GLY A 244 -23.12 10.81 -0.72
N GLY A 245 -22.96 9.54 -1.08
CA GLY A 245 -22.46 9.16 -2.42
C GLY A 245 -21.07 9.74 -2.72
N ASN A 246 -20.84 10.20 -3.96
CA ASN A 246 -19.54 10.71 -4.41
C ASN A 246 -19.51 12.22 -4.69
N ASP A 247 -20.66 12.89 -4.65
CA ASP A 247 -20.77 14.33 -4.91
C ASP A 247 -20.46 15.13 -3.64
N PRO A 248 -19.48 16.05 -3.66
CA PRO A 248 -19.19 16.90 -2.51
C PRO A 248 -20.38 17.70 -1.98
N ALA A 249 -21.33 18.08 -2.83
CA ALA A 249 -22.52 18.84 -2.44
C ALA A 249 -23.41 18.08 -1.44
N ASN A 250 -23.32 16.74 -1.42
CA ASN A 250 -24.09 15.92 -0.48
C ASN A 250 -23.53 15.96 0.95
N TYR A 251 -22.37 16.57 1.19
CA TYR A 251 -21.69 16.61 2.49
C TYR A 251 -21.73 18.00 3.11
N SER A 252 -22.95 18.41 3.50
CA SER A 252 -23.24 19.76 4.01
C SER A 252 -23.06 19.92 5.53
N LYS A 253 -22.86 18.83 6.27
CA LYS A 253 -22.70 18.89 7.73
C LYS A 253 -21.24 19.05 8.12
N SER A 254 -21.00 19.84 9.17
CA SER A 254 -19.68 20.00 9.78
C SER A 254 -19.11 18.67 10.29
N ILE A 255 -17.84 18.69 10.69
CA ILE A 255 -17.15 17.53 11.29
C ILE A 255 -18.01 16.92 12.43
N LEU A 256 -18.22 15.61 12.36
CA LEU A 256 -18.97 14.87 13.36
C LEU A 256 -18.12 14.64 14.62
N LYS A 257 -18.73 14.82 15.79
CA LYS A 257 -18.10 14.43 17.06
C LYS A 257 -18.07 12.91 17.20
N ARG A 258 -17.00 12.37 17.80
CA ARG A 258 -16.88 10.94 18.07
C ARG A 258 -17.96 10.46 19.06
N SER A 259 -18.38 9.22 18.87
CA SER A 259 -19.17 8.44 19.83
C SER A 259 -18.39 7.19 20.22
N LYS A 260 -18.79 6.49 21.29
CA LYS A 260 -18.13 5.24 21.69
C LYS A 260 -18.16 4.15 20.61
N LEU A 261 -19.22 4.12 19.80
CA LEU A 261 -19.29 3.21 18.65
C LEU A 261 -18.22 3.56 17.60
N ILE A 262 -18.10 4.84 17.25
CA ILE A 262 -17.10 5.33 16.31
C ILE A 262 -15.68 5.04 16.82
N GLU A 263 -15.41 5.29 18.11
CA GLU A 263 -14.10 5.04 18.72
C GLU A 263 -13.72 3.56 18.63
N ARG A 264 -14.67 2.66 18.92
CA ARG A 264 -14.48 1.21 18.81
C ARG A 264 -14.25 0.77 17.38
N THR A 265 -15.08 1.18 16.43
CA THR A 265 -14.94 0.79 15.01
C THR A 265 -13.61 1.27 14.42
N HIS A 266 -13.14 2.45 14.83
CA HIS A 266 -11.83 2.92 14.42
C HIS A 266 -10.69 2.13 15.06
N LEU A 267 -10.81 1.72 16.33
CA LEU A 267 -9.83 0.82 16.95
C LEU A 267 -9.77 -0.53 16.21
N GLU A 268 -10.92 -1.12 15.90
CA GLU A 268 -11.01 -2.37 15.14
C GLU A 268 -10.38 -2.24 13.74
N TYR A 269 -10.55 -1.09 13.08
CA TYR A 269 -9.85 -0.78 11.83
C TYR A 269 -8.33 -0.74 12.02
N LEU A 270 -7.82 -0.08 13.06
CA LEU A 270 -6.38 0.02 13.31
C LEU A 270 -5.76 -1.35 13.63
N GLU A 271 -6.45 -2.15 14.43
CA GLU A 271 -6.01 -3.50 14.82
C GLU A 271 -5.99 -4.48 13.64
N SER A 272 -6.83 -4.27 12.61
CA SER A 272 -6.84 -5.14 11.42
C SER A 272 -5.67 -4.88 10.45
N LEU A 273 -5.05 -3.69 10.51
CA LEU A 273 -3.97 -3.31 9.58
C LEU A 273 -2.73 -4.18 9.72
N GLY A 274 -2.40 -4.61 10.94
CA GLY A 274 -1.22 -5.43 11.22
C GLY A 274 -1.26 -6.78 10.50
N GLU A 275 -2.37 -7.52 10.66
CA GLU A 275 -2.59 -8.83 10.01
C GLU A 275 -2.55 -8.70 8.48
N GLU A 276 -3.25 -7.71 7.92
CA GLU A 276 -3.25 -7.45 6.48
C GLU A 276 -1.83 -7.16 5.96
N SER A 277 -1.08 -6.31 6.68
CA SER A 277 0.29 -5.96 6.30
C SER A 277 1.24 -7.16 6.35
N SER A 278 1.15 -8.01 7.38
CA SER A 278 1.99 -9.22 7.50
C SER A 278 1.74 -10.18 6.34
N LEU A 279 0.47 -10.45 6.04
CA LEU A 279 0.09 -11.36 4.96
C LEU A 279 0.46 -10.81 3.58
N ALA A 280 0.38 -9.50 3.39
CA ALA A 280 0.78 -8.87 2.15
C ALA A 280 2.29 -9.01 1.88
N ILE A 281 3.13 -8.84 2.91
CA ILE A 281 4.58 -9.05 2.83
C ILE A 281 4.87 -10.52 2.52
N SER A 282 4.29 -11.45 3.28
CA SER A 282 4.49 -12.89 3.06
C SER A 282 4.09 -13.31 1.65
N LEU A 283 2.97 -12.79 1.14
CA LEU A 283 2.52 -13.06 -0.22
C LEU A 283 3.53 -12.59 -1.27
N ASP A 284 4.12 -11.40 -1.09
CA ASP A 284 5.11 -10.86 -2.03
C ASP A 284 6.43 -11.67 -1.99
N LEU A 285 6.90 -12.03 -0.79
CA LEU A 285 8.07 -12.88 -0.60
C LEU A 285 7.88 -14.25 -1.27
N LEU A 286 6.79 -14.96 -0.97
CA LEU A 286 6.50 -16.27 -1.54
C LEU A 286 6.29 -16.19 -3.07
N THR A 287 5.62 -15.14 -3.55
CA THR A 287 5.45 -14.94 -5.00
C THR A 287 6.78 -14.68 -5.69
N SER A 288 7.73 -13.98 -5.03
CA SER A 288 9.08 -13.78 -5.56
C SER A 288 9.84 -15.11 -5.67
N GLN A 289 9.70 -16.01 -4.68
CA GLN A 289 10.30 -17.34 -4.70
C GLN A 289 9.76 -18.17 -5.88
N VAL A 290 8.43 -18.22 -6.08
CA VAL A 290 7.82 -18.94 -7.22
C VAL A 290 8.32 -18.38 -8.55
N LYS A 291 8.35 -17.05 -8.71
CA LYS A 291 8.85 -16.44 -9.95
C LYS A 291 10.33 -16.72 -10.19
N ALA A 292 11.13 -16.73 -9.14
CA ALA A 292 12.55 -17.07 -9.23
C ALA A 292 12.74 -18.55 -9.63
N SER A 293 11.93 -19.47 -9.10
CA SER A 293 12.02 -20.90 -9.43
C SER A 293 11.59 -21.23 -10.87
N ILE A 294 10.66 -20.44 -11.45
CA ILE A 294 10.34 -20.53 -12.88
C ILE A 294 11.56 -20.27 -13.75
N GLY A 295 12.44 -19.34 -13.35
CA GLY A 295 13.65 -19.03 -14.10
C GLY A 295 13.35 -18.53 -15.51
N ASP A 296 14.12 -19.02 -16.49
CA ASP A 296 14.03 -18.65 -17.90
C ASP A 296 12.93 -19.41 -18.67
N TYR A 297 12.25 -20.39 -18.06
CA TYR A 297 11.17 -21.15 -18.70
C TYR A 297 9.93 -20.28 -18.97
N ASP A 298 9.20 -20.63 -20.04
CA ASP A 298 7.89 -20.05 -20.36
C ASP A 298 6.82 -20.53 -19.36
N ASN A 299 6.89 -21.82 -19.01
CA ASN A 299 5.95 -22.50 -18.12
C ASN A 299 6.61 -23.58 -17.27
N VAL A 300 6.21 -23.66 -16.02
CA VAL A 300 6.51 -24.79 -15.14
C VAL A 300 5.18 -25.42 -14.71
N GLU A 301 4.95 -26.67 -15.10
CA GLU A 301 3.70 -27.39 -14.79
C GLU A 301 3.51 -27.52 -13.26
N GLY A 302 2.32 -27.20 -12.78
CA GLY A 302 1.98 -27.13 -11.36
C GLY A 302 2.37 -25.81 -10.69
N LEU A 303 2.98 -24.86 -11.42
CA LEU A 303 3.38 -23.54 -10.92
C LEU A 303 2.67 -22.43 -11.69
N GLY A 304 2.79 -22.46 -13.02
CA GLY A 304 2.22 -21.48 -13.92
C GLY A 304 3.20 -20.98 -14.98
N SER A 305 2.75 -19.96 -15.72
CA SER A 305 3.47 -19.40 -16.86
C SER A 305 3.93 -17.97 -16.60
N TRP A 306 5.14 -17.65 -17.07
CA TRP A 306 5.66 -16.28 -17.05
C TRP A 306 6.43 -15.98 -18.34
N ILE A 307 5.70 -15.94 -19.46
CA ILE A 307 6.26 -15.68 -20.77
C ILE A 307 6.68 -14.20 -20.85
N ARG A 308 7.96 -13.96 -21.14
CA ARG A 308 8.56 -12.62 -21.26
C ARG A 308 9.11 -12.50 -22.67
N ALA A 309 8.48 -11.64 -23.45
CA ALA A 309 8.80 -11.45 -24.85
C ALA A 309 8.71 -9.97 -25.23
N ASP A 310 9.45 -9.61 -26.26
CA ASP A 310 9.35 -8.29 -26.88
C ASP A 310 7.92 -8.05 -27.33
N LYS A 311 7.30 -7.01 -26.77
CA LYS A 311 5.94 -6.61 -27.10
C LYS A 311 5.98 -5.24 -27.74
N GLU A 312 5.48 -5.17 -28.97
CA GLU A 312 5.20 -3.89 -29.59
C GLU A 312 4.13 -3.16 -28.79
N SER A 313 4.41 -1.89 -28.50
CA SER A 313 3.51 -0.99 -27.82
C SER A 313 3.43 0.31 -28.60
N GLU A 314 2.20 0.80 -28.77
CA GLU A 314 1.93 2.07 -29.39
C GLU A 314 1.63 3.11 -28.32
N SER A 315 2.25 4.27 -28.42
CA SER A 315 1.97 5.40 -27.56
C SER A 315 1.71 6.64 -28.41
N ILE A 316 0.72 7.44 -28.01
CA ILE A 316 0.35 8.65 -28.73
C ILE A 316 0.99 9.85 -28.03
N ASP A 317 1.71 10.68 -28.79
CA ASP A 317 2.19 11.96 -28.31
C ASP A 317 1.03 12.98 -28.24
N TRP A 318 0.29 12.90 -27.15
CA TRP A 318 -0.82 13.81 -26.86
C TRP A 318 -0.37 15.27 -26.68
N LYS A 319 0.89 15.51 -26.35
CA LYS A 319 1.42 16.85 -26.18
C LYS A 319 1.57 17.52 -27.54
N GLN A 320 2.27 16.85 -28.48
CA GLN A 320 2.42 17.38 -29.84
C GLN A 320 1.09 17.42 -30.59
N PHE A 321 0.24 16.38 -30.44
CA PHE A 321 -1.11 16.40 -31.01
C PHE A 321 -1.89 17.65 -30.58
N GLY A 322 -1.79 18.02 -29.30
CA GLY A 322 -2.49 19.18 -28.76
C GLY A 322 -1.96 20.51 -29.25
N ILE A 323 -0.66 20.62 -29.51
CA ILE A 323 -0.03 21.80 -30.12
C ILE A 323 -0.52 21.99 -31.55
N ASP A 324 -0.57 20.91 -32.33
CA ASP A 324 -0.89 20.97 -33.76
C ASP A 324 -2.40 21.04 -34.04
N ASN A 325 -3.24 20.54 -33.12
CA ASN A 325 -4.69 20.41 -33.30
C ASN A 325 -5.51 21.09 -32.18
N PRO A 326 -5.27 22.39 -31.87
CA PRO A 326 -5.86 23.05 -30.71
C PRO A 326 -7.40 23.12 -30.76
N LYS A 327 -8.00 23.23 -31.96
CA LYS A 327 -9.46 23.23 -32.13
C LYS A 327 -10.09 21.88 -31.80
N VAL A 328 -9.43 20.78 -32.17
CA VAL A 328 -9.90 19.42 -31.88
C VAL A 328 -9.84 19.17 -30.37
N ILE A 329 -8.77 19.62 -29.71
CA ILE A 329 -8.64 19.57 -28.26
C ILE A 329 -9.78 20.34 -27.59
N ALA A 330 -9.99 21.60 -27.96
CA ALA A 330 -11.02 22.45 -27.37
C ALA A 330 -12.43 21.83 -27.49
N ALA A 331 -12.74 21.17 -28.62
CA ALA A 331 -14.03 20.52 -28.84
C ALA A 331 -14.21 19.19 -28.08
N ASN A 332 -13.14 18.62 -27.51
CA ASN A 332 -13.13 17.30 -26.90
C ASN A 332 -12.51 17.32 -25.50
N MET A 333 -12.88 18.31 -24.68
CA MET A 333 -12.50 18.37 -23.27
C MET A 333 -13.53 17.64 -22.40
N LYS A 334 -13.06 16.88 -21.41
CA LYS A 334 -13.87 16.47 -20.27
C LYS A 334 -13.88 17.62 -19.27
N PRO A 335 -15.06 18.02 -18.77
CA PRO A 335 -15.15 19.08 -17.79
C PRO A 335 -14.46 18.66 -16.49
N GLU A 336 -14.06 19.66 -15.72
CA GLU A 336 -13.59 19.44 -14.36
C GLU A 336 -14.68 18.72 -13.56
N LYS A 337 -14.27 17.71 -12.78
CA LYS A 337 -15.17 16.96 -11.92
C LYS A 337 -14.59 16.87 -10.53
N GLN A 338 -15.40 17.23 -9.54
CA GLN A 338 -15.09 17.00 -8.14
C GLN A 338 -15.72 15.68 -7.67
N SER A 339 -15.01 15.00 -6.79
CA SER A 339 -15.50 13.80 -6.11
C SER A 339 -15.01 13.75 -4.66
N VAL A 340 -15.67 12.96 -3.84
CA VAL A 340 -15.32 12.80 -2.42
C VAL A 340 -14.47 11.56 -2.17
N ALA A 341 -13.41 11.73 -1.38
CA ALA A 341 -12.69 10.63 -0.74
C ALA A 341 -12.77 10.77 0.78
N MET A 342 -13.06 9.66 1.47
CA MET A 342 -12.88 9.56 2.92
C MET A 342 -11.47 9.01 3.18
N VAL A 343 -10.73 9.65 4.07
CA VAL A 343 -9.43 9.16 4.54
C VAL A 343 -9.52 8.90 6.03
N VAL A 344 -9.53 7.62 6.41
CA VAL A 344 -9.43 7.20 7.81
C VAL A 344 -8.02 7.47 8.30
N LYS A 345 -7.88 8.01 9.51
CA LYS A 345 -6.59 8.29 10.12
C LYS A 345 -5.94 6.95 10.50
N PRO A 346 -4.65 6.74 10.22
CA PRO A 346 -3.97 5.49 10.58
C PRO A 346 -3.45 5.50 12.03
N TYR A 347 -4.05 6.31 12.90
CA TYR A 347 -3.64 6.53 14.29
C TYR A 347 -4.81 7.03 15.12
N ARG A 348 -4.73 6.86 16.44
CA ARG A 348 -5.76 7.24 17.40
C ARG A 348 -5.27 8.36 18.33
N ALA A 349 -5.79 9.57 18.13
CA ALA A 349 -5.46 10.74 18.96
C ALA A 349 -6.41 10.96 20.17
N TYR A 350 -7.15 9.93 20.59
CA TYR A 350 -8.14 10.03 21.67
C TYR A 350 -8.01 8.86 22.67
N PRO A 351 -8.28 9.09 23.97
CA PRO A 351 -8.06 8.09 25.03
C PRO A 351 -8.81 6.79 24.79
N ILE A 352 -8.30 5.68 25.35
CA ILE A 352 -8.89 4.34 25.30
C ILE A 352 -10.28 4.31 25.90
#